data_AF-A0A3C0RBH0-F1
#
_entry.id   AF-A0A3C0RBH0-F1
#
_cell.length_a   1.000
_cell.length_b   1.000
_cell.length_c   1.000
_cell.angle_alpha   90.00
_cell.angle_beta   90.00
_cell.angle_gamma   90.00
#
_symmetry.space_group_name_H-M   'P 1'
#
loop_
_entity.id
_entity.type
_entity.pdbx_description
1 polymer ?
#
loop_
_entity_poly.entity_id
_entity_poly.type
_entity_poly.pdbx_seq_one_letter_code
_entity_poly.pdbx_strand_id
1 'polypeptide(L)'
;HDWFPVMLYGELFLNLESFSQRTTEIKNLLYESCKRIFSLSDMLQAIPTSRKPTAFEKAVLGNFSKFAPMIREGVTPEILTAIRTRFLLAWMQSDLVKQFPYELFQHLNQLLREGHFDAYHQWLFGMVASSSAYQLWLNNHEAEVEKFKKYQRSNLFKIPAGQYYR
;
A
#
# COMPACT_ATOMS: atom_id res chain seq x y z
N HIS A 1 8.46 -17.62 0.83
CA HIS A 1 8.78 -16.26 0.33
C HIS A 1 8.43 -15.27 1.42
N ASP A 2 9.25 -14.24 1.58
CA ASP A 2 8.97 -13.14 2.52
C ASP A 2 8.00 -12.16 1.83
N TRP A 3 6.75 -12.13 2.27
CA TRP A 3 5.70 -11.32 1.63
C TRP A 3 5.71 -9.87 2.10
N PHE A 4 6.30 -9.61 3.28
CA PHE A 4 6.35 -8.27 3.86
C PHE A 4 7.18 -7.29 2.99
N PRO A 5 8.38 -7.65 2.50
CA PRO A 5 9.13 -6.83 1.56
C PRO A 5 8.34 -6.50 0.30
N VAL A 6 7.54 -7.45 -0.23
CA VAL A 6 6.72 -7.20 -1.43
C VAL A 6 5.66 -6.15 -1.15
N MET A 7 5.02 -6.19 0.03
CA MET A 7 4.00 -5.22 0.43
C MET A 7 4.53 -3.79 0.43
N LEU A 8 5.74 -3.55 0.96
CA LEU A 8 6.30 -2.20 1.05
C LEU A 8 7.14 -1.83 -0.18
N TYR A 9 8.11 -2.65 -0.56
CA TYR A 9 9.02 -2.35 -1.66
C TYR A 9 8.38 -2.52 -3.03
N GLY A 10 7.38 -3.39 -3.17
CA GLY A 10 6.58 -3.47 -4.39
C GLY A 10 5.79 -2.19 -4.63
N GLU A 11 5.14 -1.67 -3.60
CA GLU A 11 4.40 -0.39 -3.66
C GLU A 11 5.35 0.79 -3.88
N LEU A 12 6.50 0.81 -3.20
CA LEU A 12 7.56 1.78 -3.41
C LEU A 12 8.07 1.79 -4.86
N PHE A 13 8.36 0.60 -5.41
CA PHE A 13 8.81 0.43 -6.80
C PHE A 13 7.78 0.94 -7.79
N LEU A 14 6.49 0.65 -7.58
CA LEU A 14 5.41 1.13 -8.46
C LEU A 14 5.30 2.67 -8.48
N ASN A 15 5.61 3.33 -7.36
CA ASN A 15 5.66 4.79 -7.31
C ASN A 15 6.92 5.36 -7.99
N LEU A 16 8.06 4.66 -7.98
CA LEU A 16 9.27 5.06 -8.70
C LEU A 16 9.17 4.83 -10.22
N GLU A 17 8.64 3.67 -10.62
CA GLU A 17 8.54 3.23 -12.01
C GLU A 17 7.08 3.00 -12.41
N SER A 18 6.27 4.07 -12.40
CA SER A 18 4.82 3.96 -12.61
C SER A 18 4.37 3.60 -14.03
N PHE A 19 5.25 3.63 -15.03
CA PHE A 19 4.90 3.51 -16.46
C PHE A 19 5.69 2.42 -17.21
N SER A 20 6.30 1.46 -16.51
CA SER A 20 7.07 0.38 -17.15
C SER A 20 6.23 -0.87 -17.42
N GLN A 21 6.66 -1.72 -18.34
CA GLN A 21 5.98 -2.99 -18.65
C GLN A 21 5.90 -3.93 -17.43
N ARG A 22 6.80 -3.76 -16.44
CA ARG A 22 6.84 -4.53 -15.19
C ARG A 22 5.75 -4.12 -14.19
N THR A 23 5.07 -3.00 -14.41
CA THR A 23 4.08 -2.43 -13.49
C THR A 23 2.94 -3.42 -13.19
N THR A 24 2.45 -4.16 -14.18
CA THR A 24 1.33 -5.10 -13.98
C THR A 24 1.73 -6.32 -13.15
N GLU A 25 2.93 -6.88 -13.39
CA GLU A 25 3.44 -8.02 -12.63
C GLU A 25 3.66 -7.65 -11.15
N ILE A 26 4.25 -6.48 -10.89
CA ILE A 26 4.45 -6.01 -9.50
C ILE A 26 3.13 -5.69 -8.83
N LYS A 27 2.14 -5.12 -9.52
CA LYS A 27 0.78 -4.92 -8.96
C LYS A 27 0.13 -6.25 -8.57
N ASN A 28 0.27 -7.29 -9.40
CA ASN A 28 -0.23 -8.62 -9.06
C ASN A 28 0.47 -9.17 -7.80
N LEU A 29 1.80 -9.10 -7.74
CA LEU A 29 2.56 -9.55 -6.57
C LEU A 29 2.21 -8.75 -5.30
N LEU A 30 2.05 -7.44 -5.43
CA LEU A 30 1.63 -6.57 -4.33
C LEU A 30 0.25 -6.95 -3.82
N TYR A 31 -0.73 -7.12 -4.71
CA TYR A 31 -2.08 -7.53 -4.33
C TYR A 31 -2.10 -8.90 -3.64
N GLU A 32 -1.40 -9.89 -4.19
CA GLU A 32 -1.28 -11.22 -3.59
C GLU A 32 -0.55 -11.21 -2.25
N SER A 33 0.50 -10.40 -2.10
CA SER A 33 1.16 -10.22 -0.80
C SER A 33 0.23 -9.62 0.25
N CYS A 34 -0.57 -8.61 -0.11
CA CYS A 34 -1.57 -8.03 0.78
C CYS A 34 -2.59 -9.09 1.20
N LYS A 35 -3.15 -9.83 0.23
CA LYS A 35 -4.10 -10.93 0.50
C LYS A 35 -3.55 -11.95 1.48
N ARG A 36 -2.30 -12.37 1.27
CA ARG A 36 -1.64 -13.37 2.12
C ARG A 36 -1.35 -12.85 3.51
N ILE A 37 -0.85 -11.62 3.66
CA ILE A 37 -0.52 -11.05 4.98
C ILE A 37 -1.82 -10.84 5.77
N PHE A 38 -2.83 -10.29 5.11
CA PHE A 38 -4.08 -9.91 5.75
C PHE A 38 -4.99 -11.10 6.08
N SER A 39 -4.83 -12.25 5.42
CA SER A 39 -5.52 -13.49 5.80
C SER A 39 -4.90 -14.22 7.00
N LEU A 40 -3.72 -13.79 7.49
CA LEU A 40 -3.08 -14.40 8.66
C LEU A 40 -3.82 -14.06 9.94
N SER A 41 -3.93 -15.04 10.85
CA SER A 41 -4.43 -14.80 12.21
C SER A 41 -3.49 -13.92 13.03
N ASP A 42 -2.18 -14.03 12.77
CA ASP A 42 -1.15 -13.12 13.25
C ASP A 42 -0.29 -12.67 12.06
N MET A 43 -0.36 -11.38 11.74
CA MET A 43 0.37 -10.81 10.60
C MET A 43 1.90 -10.89 10.76
N LEU A 44 2.43 -11.11 11.98
CA LEU A 44 3.86 -11.37 12.17
C LEU A 44 4.33 -12.68 11.54
N GLN A 45 3.41 -13.62 11.26
CA GLN A 45 3.69 -14.85 10.52
C GLN A 45 4.06 -14.59 9.05
N ALA A 46 3.88 -13.35 8.56
CA ALA A 46 4.39 -12.93 7.27
C ALA A 46 5.94 -12.93 7.21
N ILE A 47 6.59 -12.81 8.38
CA ILE A 47 8.04 -12.83 8.51
C ILE A 47 8.54 -14.28 8.60
N PRO A 48 9.56 -14.69 7.81
CA PRO A 48 10.10 -16.04 7.86
C PRO A 48 10.62 -16.42 9.25
N THR A 49 10.31 -17.64 9.70
CA THR A 49 10.77 -18.19 11.00
C THR A 49 12.28 -18.38 11.08
N SER A 50 12.98 -18.32 9.94
CA SER A 50 14.45 -18.38 9.88
C SER A 50 15.15 -17.15 10.45
N ARG A 51 14.41 -16.06 10.72
CA ARG A 51 14.94 -14.86 11.38
C ARG A 51 13.94 -14.23 12.35
N LYS A 52 14.43 -13.33 13.20
CA LYS A 52 13.57 -12.52 14.07
C LYS A 52 13.01 -11.32 13.29
N PRO A 53 11.76 -10.91 13.54
CA PRO A 53 11.22 -9.67 12.99
C PRO A 53 11.97 -8.45 13.54
N THR A 54 12.24 -7.48 12.68
CA THR A 54 12.87 -6.21 13.06
C THR A 54 11.89 -5.31 13.81
N ALA A 55 12.40 -4.25 14.44
CA ALA A 55 11.54 -3.30 15.14
C ALA A 55 10.58 -2.58 14.18
N PHE A 56 11.04 -2.28 12.96
CA PHE A 56 10.22 -1.69 11.91
C PHE A 56 9.10 -2.63 11.46
N GLU A 57 9.42 -3.90 11.17
CA GLU A 57 8.42 -4.91 10.79
C GLU A 57 7.34 -5.10 11.84
N LYS A 58 7.75 -5.19 13.11
CA LYS A 58 6.82 -5.27 14.24
C LYS A 58 5.93 -4.04 14.34
N ALA A 59 6.49 -2.85 14.13
CA ALA A 59 5.73 -1.60 14.15
C ALA A 59 4.69 -1.55 13.03
N VAL A 60 5.08 -1.89 11.79
CA VAL A 60 4.19 -1.86 10.62
C VAL A 60 3.09 -2.91 10.76
N LEU A 61 3.46 -4.17 10.97
CA LEU A 61 2.50 -5.28 11.08
C LEU A 61 1.62 -5.12 12.32
N GLY A 62 2.19 -4.71 13.45
CA GLY A 62 1.45 -4.43 14.67
C GLY A 62 0.44 -3.29 14.50
N ASN A 63 0.72 -2.29 13.66
CA ASN A 63 -0.25 -1.24 13.35
C ASN A 63 -1.39 -1.77 12.48
N PHE A 64 -1.11 -2.57 11.44
CA PHE A 64 -2.15 -3.20 10.63
C PHE A 64 -3.03 -4.18 11.42
N SER A 65 -2.46 -4.96 12.34
CA SER A 65 -3.20 -5.93 13.16
C SER A 65 -4.34 -5.31 13.97
N LYS A 66 -4.27 -4.02 14.30
CA LYS A 66 -5.37 -3.29 14.97
C LYS A 66 -6.66 -3.25 14.15
N PHE A 67 -6.56 -3.44 12.85
CA PHE A 67 -7.67 -3.35 11.90
C PHE A 67 -8.03 -4.72 11.28
N ALA A 68 -7.47 -5.81 11.81
CA ALA A 68 -7.74 -7.17 11.35
C ALA A 68 -9.24 -7.54 11.24
N PRO A 69 -10.15 -7.06 12.10
CA PRO A 69 -11.57 -7.38 11.97
C PRO A 69 -12.19 -6.95 10.63
N MET A 70 -11.68 -5.89 9.99
CA MET A 70 -12.18 -5.41 8.69
C MET A 70 -11.88 -6.36 7.53
N ILE A 71 -10.88 -7.22 7.71
CA ILE A 71 -10.39 -8.12 6.66
C ILE A 71 -11.24 -9.39 6.58
N ARG A 72 -12.07 -9.65 7.61
CA ARG A 72 -12.91 -10.86 7.68
C ARG A 72 -13.91 -10.97 6.53
N GLU A 73 -14.27 -9.85 5.93
CA GLU A 73 -15.17 -9.77 4.77
C GLU A 73 -14.45 -10.04 3.43
N GLY A 74 -13.14 -10.23 3.46
CA GLY A 74 -12.29 -10.45 2.31
C GLY A 74 -11.28 -9.32 2.10
N VAL A 75 -10.39 -9.51 1.12
CA VAL A 75 -9.41 -8.52 0.71
C VAL A 75 -9.82 -8.01 -0.66
N THR A 76 -10.53 -6.88 -0.69
CA THR A 76 -10.92 -6.16 -1.91
C THR A 76 -10.18 -4.82 -1.99
N PRO A 77 -10.11 -4.15 -3.15
CA PRO A 77 -9.52 -2.82 -3.27
C PRO A 77 -10.10 -1.80 -2.27
N GLU A 78 -11.41 -1.85 -2.01
CA GLU A 78 -12.10 -0.94 -1.09
C GLU A 78 -11.66 -1.19 0.36
N ILE A 79 -11.60 -2.46 0.77
CA ILE A 79 -11.13 -2.85 2.11
C ILE A 79 -9.64 -2.49 2.28
N LEU A 80 -8.83 -2.73 1.24
CA LEU A 80 -7.41 -2.36 1.23
C LEU A 80 -7.22 -0.84 1.38
N THR A 81 -8.03 -0.04 0.68
CA THR A 81 -8.03 1.43 0.78
C THR A 81 -8.41 1.87 2.18
N ALA A 82 -9.47 1.28 2.75
CA ALA A 82 -9.96 1.63 4.08
C ALA A 82 -8.97 1.26 5.20
N ILE A 83 -8.30 0.10 5.09
CA ILE A 83 -7.29 -0.34 6.06
C ILE A 83 -6.02 0.48 5.93
N ARG A 84 -5.55 0.75 4.71
CA ARG A 84 -4.37 1.61 4.50
C ARG A 84 -4.61 3.04 4.97
N THR A 85 -5.83 3.56 4.81
CA THR A 85 -6.22 4.86 5.38
C THR A 85 -6.08 4.85 6.90
N ARG A 86 -6.65 3.85 7.58
CA ARG A 86 -6.57 3.73 9.04
C ARG A 86 -5.14 3.51 9.55
N PHE A 87 -4.38 2.64 8.88
CA PHE A 87 -2.95 2.44 9.14
C PHE A 87 -2.20 3.76 9.10
N LEU A 88 -2.41 4.54 8.03
CA LEU A 88 -1.69 5.78 7.79
C LEU A 88 -2.03 6.85 8.81
N LEU A 89 -3.32 7.04 9.12
CA LEU A 89 -3.76 7.96 10.17
C LEU A 89 -3.15 7.57 11.52
N ALA A 90 -3.19 6.29 11.89
CA ALA A 90 -2.60 5.80 13.13
C ALA A 90 -1.08 5.97 13.17
N TRP A 91 -0.40 5.74 12.05
CA TRP A 91 1.05 5.90 11.94
C TRP A 91 1.46 7.37 12.11
N MET A 92 0.82 8.27 11.36
CA MET A 92 1.13 9.70 11.35
C MET A 92 0.83 10.39 12.69
N GLN A 93 -0.09 9.85 13.48
CA GLN A 93 -0.42 10.35 14.82
C GLN A 93 0.48 9.78 15.93
N SER A 94 1.32 8.80 15.61
CA SER A 94 2.19 8.13 16.59
C SER A 94 3.65 8.60 16.49
N ASP A 95 4.44 8.40 17.55
CA ASP A 95 5.88 8.67 17.50
C ASP A 95 6.65 7.72 16.56
N LEU A 96 6.00 6.66 16.05
CA LEU A 96 6.59 5.78 15.03
C LEU A 96 7.00 6.55 13.78
N VAL A 97 6.32 7.64 13.43
CA VAL A 97 6.70 8.48 12.27
C VAL A 97 8.08 9.10 12.43
N LYS A 98 8.48 9.44 13.67
CA LYS A 98 9.80 9.98 13.99
C LYS A 98 10.83 8.87 14.14
N GLN A 99 10.41 7.73 14.72
CA GLN A 99 11.28 6.59 14.94
C GLN A 99 11.64 5.86 13.64
N PHE A 100 10.70 5.81 12.70
CA PHE A 100 10.80 5.10 11.43
C PHE A 100 10.32 5.99 10.27
N PRO A 101 11.06 7.07 9.95
CA PRO A 101 10.75 7.90 8.80
C PRO A 101 10.82 7.08 7.50
N TYR A 102 9.69 6.94 6.82
CA TYR A 102 9.60 6.14 5.59
C TYR A 102 8.82 6.88 4.51
N GLU A 103 9.49 7.16 3.38
CA GLU A 103 8.99 8.04 2.33
C GLU A 103 7.67 7.58 1.73
N LEU A 104 7.50 6.26 1.57
CA LEU A 104 6.25 5.72 1.05
C LEU A 104 5.07 6.17 1.92
N PHE A 105 5.21 6.14 3.25
CA PHE A 105 4.13 6.55 4.13
C PHE A 105 3.89 8.06 4.06
N GLN A 106 4.93 8.88 3.88
CA GLN A 106 4.75 10.32 3.66
C GLN A 106 4.01 10.61 2.35
N HIS A 107 4.39 9.93 1.27
CA HIS A 107 3.74 10.05 -0.02
C HIS A 107 2.28 9.59 0.00
N LEU A 108 2.00 8.45 0.64
CA LEU A 108 0.64 7.98 0.87
C LEU A 108 -0.17 9.01 1.67
N ASN A 109 0.44 9.66 2.67
CA ASN A 109 -0.26 10.67 3.47
C ASN A 109 -0.58 11.92 2.65
N GLN A 110 0.32 12.30 1.75
CA GLN A 110 0.07 13.38 0.81
C GLN A 110 -1.08 13.04 -0.15
N LEU A 111 -1.07 11.85 -0.75
CA LEU A 111 -2.17 11.35 -1.59
C LEU A 111 -3.51 11.36 -0.85
N LEU A 112 -3.52 10.99 0.43
CA LEU A 112 -4.71 11.06 1.29
C LEU A 112 -5.18 12.50 1.49
N ARG A 113 -4.28 13.41 1.87
CA ARG A 113 -4.61 14.81 2.15
C ARG A 113 -5.06 15.60 0.91
N GLU A 114 -4.53 15.26 -0.26
CA GLU A 114 -4.87 15.92 -1.53
C GLU A 114 -6.08 15.30 -2.25
N GLY A 115 -6.66 14.23 -1.67
CA GLY A 115 -7.85 13.57 -2.19
C GLY A 115 -7.57 12.73 -3.44
N HIS A 116 -6.41 12.07 -3.49
CA HIS A 116 -5.98 11.17 -4.57
C HIS A 116 -5.93 9.70 -4.15
N PHE A 117 -6.11 9.40 -2.86
CA PHE A 117 -5.87 8.09 -2.29
C PHE A 117 -6.75 6.99 -2.89
N ASP A 118 -8.03 7.26 -3.13
CA ASP A 118 -8.93 6.24 -3.69
C ASP A 118 -8.54 5.87 -5.12
N ALA A 119 -8.38 6.87 -5.99
CA ALA A 119 -7.89 6.67 -7.36
C ALA A 119 -6.51 6.00 -7.41
N TYR A 120 -5.63 6.32 -6.45
CA TYR A 120 -4.34 5.66 -6.30
C TYR A 120 -4.49 4.15 -5.99
N HIS A 121 -5.37 3.78 -5.06
CA HIS A 121 -5.59 2.38 -4.73
C HIS A 121 -6.29 1.61 -5.86
N GLN A 122 -7.19 2.25 -6.59
CA GLN A 122 -7.80 1.66 -7.78
C GLN A 122 -6.76 1.46 -8.89
N TRP A 123 -5.85 2.41 -9.08
CA TRP A 123 -4.72 2.24 -9.99
C TRP A 123 -3.81 1.08 -9.56
N LEU A 124 -3.54 0.91 -8.26
CA LEU A 124 -2.74 -0.20 -7.73
C LEU A 124 -3.44 -1.56 -7.87
N PHE A 125 -4.70 -1.65 -7.43
CA PHE A 125 -5.37 -2.92 -7.13
C PHE A 125 -6.56 -3.22 -8.02
N GLY A 126 -7.24 -2.21 -8.58
CA GLY A 126 -8.50 -2.41 -9.28
C GLY A 126 -8.39 -3.42 -10.42
N MET A 127 -7.48 -3.18 -11.36
CA MET A 127 -7.29 -4.06 -12.52
C MET A 127 -6.90 -5.50 -12.14
N VAL A 128 -6.06 -5.67 -11.11
CA VAL A 128 -5.56 -6.98 -10.68
C VAL A 128 -6.56 -7.73 -9.80
N ALA A 129 -7.47 -7.01 -9.13
CA ALA A 129 -8.55 -7.59 -8.35
C ALA A 129 -9.73 -8.02 -9.23
N SER A 130 -10.15 -7.17 -10.16
CA SER A 130 -11.22 -7.45 -11.11
C SER A 130 -11.20 -6.45 -12.25
N SER A 131 -10.89 -6.90 -13.47
CA SER A 131 -10.86 -6.03 -14.65
C SER A 131 -12.23 -5.42 -14.94
N SER A 132 -13.32 -6.16 -14.77
CA SER A 132 -14.68 -5.67 -15.02
C SER A 132 -15.12 -4.62 -14.01
N ALA A 133 -14.89 -4.87 -12.72
CA ALA A 133 -15.21 -3.91 -11.66
C ALA A 133 -14.37 -2.64 -11.80
N TYR A 134 -13.09 -2.78 -12.16
CA TYR A 134 -12.21 -1.64 -12.41
C TYR A 134 -12.68 -0.79 -13.60
N GLN A 135 -13.07 -1.39 -14.71
CA GLN A 135 -13.61 -0.64 -15.86
C GLN A 135 -14.89 0.12 -15.48
N LEU A 136 -15.78 -0.50 -14.72
CA LEU A 136 -16.97 0.18 -14.21
C LEU A 136 -16.60 1.35 -13.28
N TRP A 137 -15.63 1.15 -12.40
CA TRP A 137 -15.16 2.21 -11.50
C TRP A 137 -14.57 3.39 -12.29
N LEU A 138 -13.73 3.13 -13.30
CA LEU A 138 -13.13 4.16 -14.16
C LEU A 138 -14.19 5.03 -14.84
N ASN A 139 -15.24 4.41 -15.39
CA ASN A 139 -16.32 5.14 -16.07
C ASN A 139 -17.15 6.02 -15.12
N ASN A 140 -17.22 5.65 -13.84
CA ASN A 140 -17.98 6.39 -12.84
C ASN A 140 -17.14 7.45 -12.09
N HIS A 141 -15.81 7.46 -12.27
CA HIS A 141 -14.86 8.29 -11.53
C HIS A 141 -13.84 8.97 -12.46
N GLU A 142 -14.27 9.37 -13.66
CA GLU A 142 -13.39 9.95 -14.68
C GLU A 142 -12.64 11.19 -14.15
N ALA A 143 -13.31 12.03 -13.37
CA ALA A 143 -12.72 13.24 -12.80
C ALA A 143 -11.59 12.92 -11.81
N GLU A 144 -11.81 11.96 -10.91
CA GLU A 144 -10.84 11.50 -9.93
C GLU A 144 -9.62 10.86 -10.61
N VAL A 145 -9.87 10.06 -11.65
CA VAL A 145 -8.83 9.43 -12.47
C VAL A 145 -7.95 10.47 -13.15
N GLU A 146 -8.56 11.46 -13.81
CA GLU A 146 -7.80 12.51 -14.49
C GLU A 146 -7.02 13.40 -13.50
N LYS A 147 -7.64 13.73 -12.35
CA LYS A 147 -6.98 14.47 -11.28
C LYS A 147 -5.76 13.70 -10.75
N PHE A 148 -5.88 12.39 -10.53
CA PHE A 148 -4.78 11.54 -10.09
C PHE A 148 -3.69 11.40 -11.16
N LYS A 149 -4.03 11.16 -12.43
CA LYS A 149 -3.04 11.10 -13.53
C LYS A 149 -2.23 12.39 -13.64
N LYS A 150 -2.89 13.55 -13.49
CA LYS A 150 -2.20 14.85 -13.48
C LYS A 150 -1.25 14.95 -12.29
N TYR A 151 -1.72 14.59 -11.09
CA TYR A 151 -0.88 14.56 -9.89
C TYR A 151 0.36 13.68 -10.08
N GLN A 152 0.19 12.46 -10.59
CA GLN A 152 1.27 11.49 -10.77
C GLN A 152 2.33 11.96 -11.78
N ARG A 153 1.92 12.72 -12.81
CA ARG A 153 2.86 13.32 -13.79
C ARG A 153 3.62 14.52 -13.23
N SER A 154 2.99 15.30 -12.36
CA SER A 154 3.58 16.53 -11.79
C SER A 154 4.40 16.28 -10.53
N ASN A 155 4.10 15.22 -9.78
CA ASN A 155 4.75 14.89 -8.51
C ASN A 155 5.55 13.60 -8.66
N LEU A 156 6.83 13.74 -9.03
CA LEU A 156 7.75 12.61 -9.09
C LEU A 156 8.08 12.13 -7.68
N PHE A 157 7.75 10.87 -7.39
CA PHE A 157 8.15 10.22 -6.16
C PHE A 157 9.67 10.03 -6.12
N LYS A 158 10.32 10.43 -5.02
CA LYS A 158 11.77 10.36 -4.83
C LYS A 158 12.06 9.89 -3.41
N ILE A 159 13.01 8.99 -3.24
CA ILE A 159 13.39 8.45 -1.93
C ILE A 159 14.59 9.23 -1.37
N PRO A 160 14.48 9.83 -0.17
CA PRO A 160 15.64 10.40 0.52
C PRO A 160 16.66 9.32 0.92
N ALA A 161 17.94 9.67 0.99
CA ALA A 161 18.97 8.75 1.43
C ALA A 161 18.69 8.22 2.86
N GLY A 162 18.92 6.92 3.09
CA GLY A 162 18.85 6.31 4.43
C GLY A 162 17.50 5.71 4.84
N GLN A 163 16.47 5.74 3.99
CA GLN A 163 15.13 5.22 4.32
C GLN A 163 14.87 3.79 3.81
N TYR A 164 15.88 2.92 3.91
CA TYR A 164 15.75 1.49 3.57
C TYR A 164 15.81 0.65 4.84
N TYR A 165 14.70 0.02 5.22
CA TYR A 165 14.59 -0.81 6.42
C TYR A 165 14.65 -2.30 6.05
N ARG A 166 15.82 -2.93 6.24
CA ARG A 166 16.00 -4.38 6.04
C ARG A 166 15.56 -5.20 7.23
#